data_AF-A0A511JBH9-F1
#
_entry.id   AF-A0A511JBH9-F1
#
_cell.length_a   1.000
_cell.length_b   1.000
_cell.length_c   1.000
_cell.angle_alpha   90.00
_cell.angle_beta   90.00
_cell.angle_gamma   90.00
#
_symmetry.space_group_name_H-M   'P 1'
#
loop_
_entity.id
_entity.type
_entity.pdbx_description
1 polymer ?
#
loop_
_entity_poly.entity_id
_entity_poly.type
_entity_poly.pdbx_seq_one_letter_code
_entity_poly.pdbx_strand_id
1 'polypeptide(L)'
;MPGAIDSRGVYIYAESDAASPVSDLLNLGQVATSNAVAALSTTINANATAASNADDALDTRLDALESDTGWISLTVSGATGASCAYRRVRSTVYLRGEVYNVTTSGATIATLPTGYRPSVRMGWLVPRDAVSAVTQAAAIVIDTDGTIHVSPAVVGAAVTTSPGYAMTFSFPV
;
A
#
# COMPACT_ATOMS: atom_id res chain seq x y z
N MET A 1 19.61 -63.85 37.00
CA MET A 1 19.81 -62.46 36.57
C MET A 1 21.29 -62.27 36.35
N PRO A 2 21.74 -61.81 35.17
CA PRO A 2 23.15 -61.52 34.92
C PRO A 2 23.58 -60.26 35.67
N GLY A 3 24.60 -60.37 36.53
CA GLY A 3 25.10 -59.29 37.37
C GLY A 3 26.07 -59.81 38.43
N ALA A 4 26.63 -58.90 39.23
CA ALA A 4 27.57 -59.24 40.31
C ALA A 4 27.33 -58.37 41.54
N ILE A 5 27.61 -58.92 42.72
CA ILE A 5 27.58 -58.18 43.98
C ILE A 5 28.97 -57.53 44.19
N ASP A 6 28.99 -56.23 44.47
CA ASP A 6 30.22 -55.51 44.78
C ASP A 6 30.74 -55.84 46.19
N SER A 7 31.91 -55.31 46.55
CA SER A 7 32.52 -55.50 47.88
C SER A 7 31.72 -54.87 49.03
N ARG A 8 30.65 -54.11 48.73
CA ARG A 8 29.77 -53.44 49.69
C ARG A 8 28.39 -54.11 49.77
N GLY A 9 28.17 -55.21 49.04
CA GLY A 9 26.91 -55.95 49.03
C GLY A 9 25.86 -55.39 48.05
N VAL A 10 26.21 -54.46 47.16
CA VAL A 10 25.31 -53.88 46.17
C VAL A 10 25.30 -54.73 44.90
N TYR A 11 24.12 -55.09 44.42
CA TYR A 11 23.97 -55.84 43.16
C TYR A 11 24.09 -54.90 41.95
N ILE A 12 25.09 -55.13 41.11
CA ILE A 12 25.33 -54.44 39.84
C ILE A 12 24.82 -55.32 38.71
N TYR A 13 23.85 -54.80 37.96
CA TYR A 13 23.26 -55.48 36.81
C TYR A 13 24.24 -55.47 35.62
N ALA A 14 24.26 -56.56 34.84
CA ALA A 14 24.96 -56.56 33.56
C ALA A 14 24.27 -55.61 32.57
N GLU A 15 25.03 -55.06 31.62
CA GLU A 15 24.55 -54.09 30.62
C GLU A 15 23.42 -54.65 29.74
N SER A 16 23.36 -55.98 29.61
CA SER A 16 22.34 -56.72 28.87
C SER A 16 21.15 -57.19 29.72
N ASP A 17 21.14 -56.92 31.04
CA ASP A 17 20.04 -57.33 31.91
C ASP A 17 18.82 -56.43 31.71
N ALA A 18 17.72 -57.01 31.24
CA ALA A 18 16.44 -56.32 31.07
C ALA A 18 15.83 -55.87 32.42
N ALA A 19 16.27 -56.44 33.55
CA ALA A 19 15.89 -55.99 34.89
C ALA A 19 16.77 -54.84 35.44
N SER A 20 17.76 -54.37 34.66
CA SER A 20 18.66 -53.30 35.07
C SER A 20 17.93 -51.95 35.16
N PRO A 21 17.94 -51.28 36.33
CA PRO A 21 17.37 -49.94 36.46
C PRO A 21 18.15 -48.89 35.65
N VAL A 22 19.41 -49.16 35.27
CA VAL A 22 20.21 -48.25 34.41
C VAL A 22 19.73 -48.30 32.96
N SER A 23 19.28 -49.46 32.48
CA SER A 23 18.68 -49.62 31.15
C SER A 23 17.39 -48.81 31.02
N ASP A 24 16.56 -48.83 32.07
CA ASP A 24 15.33 -48.04 32.15
C ASP A 24 15.62 -46.52 32.12
N LEU A 25 16.62 -46.06 32.87
CA LEU A 25 17.05 -44.64 32.90
C LEU A 25 17.60 -44.13 31.56
N LEU A 26 18.35 -44.96 30.83
CA LEU A 26 18.86 -44.60 29.49
C LEU A 26 17.72 -44.43 28.49
N ASN A 27 16.72 -45.32 28.51
CA ASN A 27 15.53 -45.22 27.68
C ASN A 27 14.72 -43.96 28.00
N LEU A 28 14.53 -43.63 29.28
CA LEU A 28 13.86 -42.41 29.74
C LEU A 28 14.56 -41.13 29.23
N GLY A 29 15.90 -41.06 29.33
CA GLY A 29 16.69 -39.92 28.85
C GLY A 29 16.63 -39.74 27.33
N GLN A 30 16.66 -40.85 26.58
CA GLN A 30 16.53 -40.83 25.12
C GLN A 30 15.14 -40.36 24.68
N VAL A 31 14.06 -40.85 25.32
CA VAL A 31 12.68 -40.44 25.03
C VAL A 31 12.47 -38.95 25.33
N ALA A 32 12.94 -38.46 26.47
CA ALA A 32 12.84 -37.04 26.83
C ALA A 32 13.55 -36.13 25.82
N THR A 33 14.76 -36.52 25.40
CA THR A 33 15.53 -35.78 24.38
C THR A 33 14.84 -35.80 23.03
N SER A 34 14.30 -36.95 22.63
CA SER A 34 13.58 -37.11 21.35
C SER A 34 12.32 -36.24 21.28
N ASN A 35 11.57 -36.17 22.38
CA ASN A 35 10.39 -35.31 22.49
C ASN A 35 10.75 -33.82 22.40
N ALA A 36 11.84 -33.40 23.05
CA ALA A 36 12.32 -32.02 22.99
C ALA A 36 12.77 -31.63 21.58
N VAL A 37 13.50 -32.51 20.88
CA VAL A 37 13.93 -32.30 19.49
C VAL A 37 12.73 -32.23 18.54
N ALA A 38 11.73 -33.09 18.72
CA ALA A 38 10.51 -33.06 17.94
C ALA A 38 9.76 -31.74 18.12
N ALA A 39 9.58 -31.29 19.36
CA ALA A 39 8.93 -30.01 19.68
C ALA A 39 9.69 -28.80 19.09
N LEU A 40 11.02 -28.82 19.17
CA LEU A 40 11.86 -27.78 18.57
C LEU A 40 11.72 -27.77 17.04
N SER A 41 11.73 -28.94 16.40
CA SER A 41 11.54 -29.05 14.95
C SER A 41 10.17 -28.53 14.51
N THR A 42 9.11 -28.83 15.26
CA THR A 42 7.78 -28.25 15.03
C THR A 42 7.79 -26.73 15.12
N THR A 43 8.46 -26.18 16.13
CA THR A 43 8.56 -24.74 16.34
C THR A 43 9.34 -24.05 15.21
N ILE A 44 10.47 -24.64 14.81
CA ILE A 44 11.29 -24.13 13.69
C ILE A 44 10.47 -24.11 12.40
N ASN A 45 9.76 -25.19 12.10
CA ASN A 45 8.92 -25.28 10.90
C ASN A 45 7.80 -24.24 10.92
N ALA A 46 7.10 -24.09 12.05
CA ALA A 46 6.06 -23.07 12.20
C ALA A 46 6.60 -21.65 12.00
N ASN A 47 7.78 -21.35 12.58
CA ASN A 47 8.43 -20.05 12.43
C ASN A 47 8.88 -19.80 10.99
N ALA A 48 9.44 -20.80 10.32
CA ALA A 48 9.86 -20.69 8.92
C ALA A 48 8.66 -20.39 8.00
N THR A 49 7.53 -21.09 8.20
CA THR A 49 6.29 -20.81 7.46
C THR A 49 5.76 -19.41 7.76
N ALA A 50 5.74 -18.99 9.02
CA ALA A 50 5.28 -17.65 9.38
C ALA A 50 6.15 -16.55 8.77
N ALA A 51 7.47 -16.75 8.72
CA ALA A 51 8.40 -15.82 8.08
C ALA A 51 8.17 -15.72 6.57
N SER A 52 8.02 -16.86 5.87
CA SER A 52 7.72 -16.88 4.44
C SER A 52 6.43 -16.14 4.12
N ASN A 53 5.36 -16.42 4.88
CA ASN A 53 4.06 -15.75 4.65
C ASN A 53 4.14 -14.24 4.91
N ALA A 54 4.96 -13.80 5.87
CA ALA A 54 5.16 -12.39 6.14
C ALA A 54 5.93 -11.70 5.00
N ASP A 55 6.91 -12.39 4.42
CA ASP A 55 7.67 -11.90 3.27
C ASP A 55 6.76 -11.75 2.04
N ASP A 56 5.98 -12.79 1.70
CA ASP A 56 5.01 -12.75 0.59
C ASP A 56 3.98 -11.62 0.75
N ALA A 57 3.54 -11.38 1.99
CA ALA A 57 2.61 -10.30 2.31
C ALA A 57 3.24 -8.91 2.18
N LEU A 58 4.53 -8.77 2.49
CA LEU A 58 5.27 -7.52 2.30
C LEU A 58 5.54 -7.26 0.82
N ASP A 59 5.90 -8.28 0.06
CA ASP A 59 6.12 -8.22 -1.38
C ASP A 59 4.84 -7.75 -2.10
N THR A 60 3.71 -8.37 -1.79
CA THR A 60 2.40 -7.96 -2.34
C THR A 60 2.06 -6.49 -2.01
N ARG A 61 2.41 -6.03 -0.80
CA ARG A 61 2.20 -4.63 -0.39
C ARG A 61 3.14 -3.68 -1.11
N LEU A 62 4.38 -4.11 -1.40
CA LEU A 62 5.36 -3.33 -2.13
C LEU A 62 4.92 -3.14 -3.58
N ASP A 63 4.49 -4.20 -4.25
CA ASP A 63 3.96 -4.13 -5.62
C ASP A 63 2.82 -3.11 -5.74
N ALA A 64 1.89 -3.13 -4.79
CA ALA A 64 0.80 -2.15 -4.73
C ALA A 64 1.31 -0.71 -4.50
N LEU A 65 2.37 -0.55 -3.72
CA LEU A 65 3.02 0.73 -3.46
C LEU A 65 3.92 1.20 -4.61
N GLU A 66 4.33 0.35 -5.55
CA GLU A 66 5.17 0.74 -6.69
C GLU A 66 4.40 0.87 -8.01
N SER A 67 3.11 0.54 -8.00
CA SER A 67 2.23 0.67 -9.15
C SER A 67 2.17 2.11 -9.70
N ASP A 68 2.51 2.27 -10.99
CA ASP A 68 2.27 3.46 -11.82
C ASP A 68 1.38 3.07 -13.00
N THR A 69 0.26 3.77 -13.16
CA THR A 69 -0.70 3.52 -14.25
C THR A 69 -0.23 4.05 -15.60
N GLY A 70 0.84 4.85 -15.64
CA GLY A 70 1.19 5.67 -16.78
C GLY A 70 0.18 6.81 -17.00
N TRP A 71 0.49 7.69 -17.95
CA TRP A 71 -0.39 8.81 -18.30
C TRP A 71 -1.58 8.36 -19.14
N ILE A 72 -2.78 8.60 -18.62
CA ILE A 72 -4.06 8.29 -19.25
C ILE A 72 -4.72 9.62 -19.66
N SER A 73 -5.24 9.69 -20.88
CA SER A 73 -5.96 10.86 -21.37
C SER A 73 -7.23 11.13 -20.56
N LEU A 74 -7.44 12.38 -20.16
CA LEU A 74 -8.64 12.84 -19.48
C LEU A 74 -9.66 13.34 -20.51
N THR A 75 -10.87 12.79 -20.48
CA THR A 75 -11.97 13.31 -21.30
C THR A 75 -12.49 14.62 -20.71
N VAL A 76 -12.34 15.71 -21.47
CA VAL A 76 -12.81 17.05 -21.10
C VAL A 76 -14.10 17.35 -21.87
N SER A 77 -15.18 17.73 -21.18
CA SER A 77 -16.52 17.90 -21.76
C SER A 77 -17.14 19.28 -21.56
N GLY A 78 -16.77 20.03 -20.52
CA GLY A 78 -17.25 21.41 -20.30
C GLY A 78 -16.21 22.49 -20.56
N ALA A 79 -15.13 22.14 -21.26
CA ALA A 79 -14.04 23.04 -21.64
C ALA A 79 -13.38 22.52 -22.92
N THR A 80 -12.40 23.25 -23.44
CA THR A 80 -11.48 22.72 -24.45
C THR A 80 -10.19 22.30 -23.75
N GLY A 81 -9.90 21.00 -23.69
CA GLY A 81 -8.69 20.49 -23.06
C GLY A 81 -7.54 20.35 -24.05
N ALA A 82 -6.38 20.94 -23.75
CA ALA A 82 -5.12 20.62 -24.40
C ALA A 82 -4.34 19.62 -23.54
N SER A 83 -4.11 18.42 -24.07
CA SER A 83 -3.26 17.37 -23.46
C SER A 83 -3.58 17.03 -22.00
N CYS A 84 -4.84 17.18 -21.58
CA CYS A 84 -5.29 16.85 -20.23
C CYS A 84 -5.12 15.35 -20.00
N ALA A 85 -4.38 14.98 -18.96
CA ALA A 85 -4.08 13.61 -18.62
C ALA A 85 -3.93 13.44 -17.11
N TYR A 86 -4.15 12.22 -16.64
CA TYR A 86 -3.96 11.84 -15.25
C TYR A 86 -3.16 10.55 -15.17
N ARG A 87 -2.50 10.33 -14.03
CA ARG A 87 -1.89 9.05 -13.68
C ARG A 87 -1.97 8.84 -12.18
N ARG A 88 -1.93 7.59 -11.75
CA ARG A 88 -1.78 7.23 -10.34
C ARG A 88 -0.41 6.61 -10.15
N VAL A 89 0.34 7.13 -9.19
CA VAL A 89 1.59 6.56 -8.71
C VAL A 89 1.41 6.30 -7.23
N ARG A 90 1.43 5.04 -6.81
CA ARG A 90 1.12 4.63 -5.42
C ARG A 90 -0.30 5.08 -5.01
N SER A 91 -0.43 5.83 -3.92
CA SER A 91 -1.69 6.44 -3.43
C SER A 91 -1.82 7.91 -3.80
N THR A 92 -1.15 8.38 -4.86
CA THR A 92 -1.24 9.77 -5.31
C THR A 92 -1.61 9.83 -6.77
N VAL A 93 -2.62 10.63 -7.07
CA VAL A 93 -3.02 10.96 -8.44
C VAL A 93 -2.39 12.28 -8.85
N TYR A 94 -1.86 12.32 -10.06
CA TYR A 94 -1.28 13.48 -10.69
C TYR A 94 -2.13 13.84 -11.90
N LEU A 95 -2.49 15.12 -12.04
CA LEU A 95 -3.05 15.67 -13.26
C LEU A 95 -2.03 16.58 -13.94
N ARG A 96 -2.13 16.64 -15.26
CA ARG A 96 -1.41 17.61 -16.11
C ARG A 96 -2.32 18.06 -17.24
N GLY A 97 -1.97 19.20 -17.82
CA GLY A 97 -2.57 19.73 -19.05
C GLY A 97 -3.12 21.13 -18.82
N GLU A 98 -3.88 21.60 -19.80
CA GLU A 98 -4.46 22.93 -19.78
C GLU A 98 -5.90 22.88 -20.28
N VAL A 99 -6.76 23.71 -19.69
CA VAL A 99 -8.16 23.83 -20.09
C VAL A 99 -8.49 25.27 -20.47
N TYR A 100 -9.19 25.40 -21.59
CA TYR A 100 -9.58 26.65 -22.21
C TYR A 100 -11.11 26.74 -22.30
N ASN A 101 -11.63 27.94 -22.61
CA ASN A 101 -13.07 28.16 -22.87
C ASN A 101 -13.99 27.80 -21.68
N VAL A 102 -13.51 27.87 -20.43
CA VAL A 102 -14.42 27.76 -19.27
C VAL A 102 -15.16 29.09 -19.09
N THR A 103 -16.39 29.15 -19.59
CA THR A 103 -17.18 30.39 -19.67
C THR A 103 -18.10 30.62 -18.48
N THR A 104 -18.46 29.55 -17.76
CA THR A 104 -19.39 29.59 -16.63
C THR A 104 -18.68 29.15 -15.36
N SER A 105 -18.80 29.97 -14.31
CA SER A 105 -18.37 29.59 -12.96
C SER A 105 -19.12 28.36 -12.49
N GLY A 106 -18.41 27.40 -11.90
CA GLY A 106 -18.98 26.12 -11.48
C GLY A 106 -19.22 25.13 -12.62
N ALA A 107 -18.82 25.44 -13.86
CA ALA A 107 -18.90 24.49 -14.95
C ALA A 107 -17.99 23.28 -14.68
N THR A 108 -18.56 22.09 -14.83
CA THR A 108 -17.82 20.84 -14.82
C THR A 108 -16.91 20.76 -16.05
N ILE A 109 -15.61 20.63 -15.81
CA ILE A 109 -14.58 20.47 -16.84
C ILE A 109 -14.52 19.01 -17.30
N ALA A 110 -14.41 18.10 -16.33
CA ALA A 110 -14.21 16.66 -16.52
C ALA A 110 -14.62 15.90 -15.25
N THR A 111 -14.67 14.57 -15.34
CA THR A 111 -14.91 13.70 -14.19
C THR A 111 -13.86 12.59 -14.17
N LEU A 112 -13.23 12.38 -13.02
CA LEU A 112 -12.27 11.29 -12.81
C LEU A 112 -12.99 9.95 -12.61
N PRO A 113 -12.49 8.86 -13.24
CA PRO A 113 -13.00 7.53 -12.99
C PRO A 113 -12.82 7.09 -11.54
N THR A 114 -13.66 6.16 -11.10
CA THR A 114 -13.52 5.48 -9.80
C THR A 114 -12.11 4.89 -9.67
N GLY A 115 -11.48 5.05 -8.50
CA GLY A 115 -10.09 4.64 -8.26
C GLY A 115 -9.04 5.75 -8.46
N TYR A 116 -9.44 6.89 -9.04
CA TYR A 116 -8.61 8.10 -9.20
C TYR A 116 -9.19 9.34 -8.51
N ARG A 117 -10.27 9.18 -7.75
CA ARG A 117 -11.00 10.27 -7.09
C ARG A 117 -10.36 10.58 -5.74
N PRO A 118 -10.27 11.85 -5.32
CA PRO A 118 -9.70 12.19 -4.04
C PRO A 118 -10.61 11.73 -2.89
N SER A 119 -10.03 11.37 -1.75
CA SER A 119 -10.80 10.97 -0.56
C SER A 119 -11.45 12.18 0.14
N VAL A 120 -11.02 13.40 -0.18
CA VAL A 120 -11.58 14.66 0.32
C VAL A 120 -11.70 15.68 -0.81
N ARG A 121 -12.61 16.64 -0.69
CA ARG A 121 -12.70 17.76 -1.65
C ARG A 121 -11.44 18.62 -1.56
N MET A 122 -10.84 18.92 -2.71
CA MET A 122 -9.60 19.70 -2.79
C MET A 122 -9.71 20.83 -3.81
N GLY A 123 -8.98 21.92 -3.58
CA GLY A 123 -8.97 23.06 -4.47
C GLY A 123 -7.60 23.72 -4.55
N TRP A 124 -7.22 24.15 -5.75
CA TRP A 124 -5.96 24.82 -6.04
C TRP A 124 -6.22 26.15 -6.69
N LEU A 125 -5.61 27.21 -6.16
CA LEU A 125 -5.55 28.50 -6.84
C LEU A 125 -4.66 28.36 -8.06
N VAL A 126 -5.22 28.67 -9.23
CA VAL A 126 -4.51 28.64 -10.50
C VAL A 126 -4.51 30.03 -11.13
N PRO A 127 -3.36 30.50 -11.64
CA PRO A 127 -3.34 31.72 -12.43
C PRO A 127 -4.14 31.49 -13.71
N ARG A 128 -4.82 32.55 -14.15
CA ARG A 128 -5.48 32.61 -15.45
C ARG A 128 -4.50 33.14 -16.49
N ASP A 129 -4.44 32.54 -17.67
CA ASP A 129 -3.62 33.10 -18.76
C ASP A 129 -4.10 34.51 -19.16
N ALA A 130 -3.14 35.39 -19.40
CA ALA A 130 -3.27 36.84 -19.53
C ALA A 130 -3.69 37.25 -20.95
N VAL A 131 -4.92 36.91 -21.35
CA VAL A 131 -5.56 37.57 -22.51
C VAL A 131 -6.43 38.74 -22.06
N SER A 132 -6.71 38.86 -20.76
CA SER A 132 -7.45 39.98 -20.17
C SER A 132 -6.49 40.88 -19.38
N ALA A 133 -6.58 42.20 -19.55
CA ALA A 133 -5.71 43.21 -18.92
C ALA A 133 -5.83 43.30 -17.38
N VAL A 134 -6.38 42.28 -16.73
CA VAL A 134 -6.61 42.17 -15.29
C VAL A 134 -6.07 40.83 -14.83
N THR A 135 -5.12 40.84 -13.90
CA THR A 135 -4.64 39.61 -13.24
C THR A 135 -5.78 39.01 -12.44
N GLN A 136 -6.27 37.84 -12.88
CA GLN A 136 -7.32 37.09 -12.20
C GLN A 136 -6.78 35.69 -11.85
N ALA A 137 -7.15 35.18 -10.68
CA ALA A 137 -6.88 33.80 -10.29
C ALA A 137 -8.23 33.08 -10.15
N ALA A 138 -8.31 31.81 -10.51
CA ALA A 138 -9.47 30.96 -10.24
C ALA A 138 -9.06 29.83 -9.31
N ALA A 139 -10.03 29.10 -8.76
CA ALA A 139 -9.74 27.84 -8.08
C ALA A 139 -10.21 26.67 -8.96
N ILE A 140 -9.33 25.72 -9.27
CA ILE A 140 -9.76 24.42 -9.78
C ILE A 140 -10.05 23.54 -8.58
N VAL A 141 -11.25 22.98 -8.55
CA VAL A 141 -11.73 22.13 -7.47
C VAL A 141 -12.02 20.75 -8.00
N ILE A 142 -11.71 19.74 -7.18
CA ILE A 142 -12.07 18.36 -7.41
C ILE A 142 -12.86 17.86 -6.20
N ASP A 143 -14.09 17.43 -6.46
CA ASP A 143 -14.96 16.83 -5.44
C ASP A 143 -14.67 15.33 -5.28
N THR A 144 -15.19 14.74 -4.19
CA THR A 144 -14.97 13.32 -3.86
C THR A 144 -15.60 12.34 -4.85
N ASP A 145 -16.56 12.81 -5.65
CA ASP A 145 -17.14 12.07 -6.78
C ASP A 145 -16.27 12.15 -8.05
N GLY A 146 -15.13 12.84 -7.99
CA GLY A 146 -14.20 13.01 -9.09
C GLY A 146 -14.56 14.14 -10.03
N THR A 147 -15.64 14.89 -9.80
CA THR A 147 -16.00 16.04 -10.64
C THR A 147 -14.97 17.15 -10.47
N ILE A 148 -14.42 17.59 -11.61
CA ILE A 148 -13.48 18.69 -11.70
C ILE A 148 -14.25 19.91 -12.21
N HIS A 149 -14.21 21.02 -11.48
CA HIS A 149 -14.89 22.25 -11.87
C HIS A 149 -14.06 23.49 -11.53
N VAL A 150 -14.28 24.58 -12.27
CA VAL A 150 -13.70 25.88 -11.90
C VAL A 150 -14.62 26.54 -10.89
N SER A 151 -14.14 26.72 -9.67
CA SER A 151 -14.81 27.53 -8.65
C SER A 151 -14.46 29.02 -8.87
N PRO A 152 -15.41 29.93 -8.68
CA PRO A 152 -15.14 31.35 -8.83
C PRO A 152 -14.24 31.80 -7.67
N ALA A 153 -12.97 32.09 -7.97
CA ALA A 153 -12.27 33.12 -7.24
C ALA A 153 -12.40 34.39 -8.08
N VAL A 154 -13.39 35.24 -7.80
CA VAL A 154 -13.43 36.55 -8.46
C VAL A 154 -12.68 37.53 -7.59
N VAL A 155 -11.46 37.86 -8.01
CA VAL A 155 -10.91 39.19 -7.79
C VAL A 155 -10.73 39.82 -9.18
N GLY A 156 -11.63 40.72 -9.55
CA GLY A 156 -11.55 41.51 -10.79
C GLY A 156 -12.44 41.02 -11.95
N ALA A 157 -13.09 42.00 -12.61
CA ALA A 157 -13.88 42.06 -13.86
C ALA A 157 -14.36 40.80 -14.64
N ALA A 158 -15.48 40.98 -15.37
CA ALA A 158 -16.12 39.97 -16.21
C ALA A 158 -15.22 39.36 -17.30
N VAL A 159 -15.46 38.10 -17.63
CA VAL A 159 -14.74 37.30 -18.64
C VAL A 159 -15.10 37.76 -20.05
N THR A 160 -14.14 38.29 -20.81
CA THR A 160 -14.37 38.73 -22.20
C THR A 160 -13.73 37.84 -23.27
N THR A 161 -12.82 36.91 -22.92
CA THR A 161 -12.15 35.97 -23.84
C THR A 161 -11.77 34.67 -23.16
N SER A 162 -11.50 33.62 -23.96
CA SER A 162 -11.19 32.24 -23.54
C SER A 162 -10.01 32.16 -22.55
N PRO A 163 -10.25 31.88 -21.26
CA PRO A 163 -9.17 31.75 -20.30
C PRO A 163 -8.53 30.36 -20.36
N GLY A 164 -7.20 30.29 -20.40
CA GLY A 164 -6.45 29.07 -20.13
C GLY A 164 -6.21 28.89 -18.64
N TYR A 165 -6.39 27.68 -18.13
CA TYR A 165 -6.00 27.27 -16.77
C TYR A 165 -5.09 26.04 -16.82
N ALA A 166 -3.92 26.14 -16.20
CA ALA A 166 -3.03 25.01 -16.04
C ALA A 166 -3.57 24.04 -14.97
N MET A 167 -3.61 22.76 -15.32
CA MET A 167 -4.05 21.67 -14.46
C MET A 167 -2.86 20.80 -14.05
N THR A 168 -1.91 21.37 -13.31
CA THR A 168 -0.73 20.64 -12.84
C THR A 168 -0.74 20.57 -11.31
N PHE A 169 -1.38 19.54 -10.78
CA PHE A 169 -1.52 19.33 -9.35
C PHE A 169 -1.61 17.84 -9.03
N SER A 170 -1.43 17.51 -7.76
CA SER A 170 -1.53 16.14 -7.25
C SER A 170 -2.31 16.09 -5.94
N PHE A 171 -2.90 14.92 -5.68
CA PHE A 171 -3.67 14.68 -4.46
C PHE A 171 -3.65 13.21 -4.06
N PRO A 172 -3.82 12.91 -2.75
CA PRO A 172 -4.01 11.56 -2.27
C PRO A 172 -5.38 11.02 -2.68
N VAL A 173 -5.44 9.71 -2.93
CA VAL A 173 -6.68 8.95 -3.20
C VAL A 173 -6.97 7.95 -2.10
#